data_AF-A0A0F9T2F1-F1
#
_entry.id   AF-A0A0F9T2F1-F1
#
_cell.length_a   1.000
_cell.length_b   1.000
_cell.length_c   1.000
_cell.angle_alpha   90.00
_cell.angle_beta   90.00
_cell.angle_gamma   90.00
#
_symmetry.space_group_name_H-M   'P 1'
#
loop_
_entity.id
_entity.type
_entity.pdbx_description
1 polymer ?
#
loop_
_entity_poly.entity_id
_entity_poly.type
_entity_poly.pdbx_seq_one_letter_code
_entity_poly.pdbx_strand_id
1 'polypeptide(L)' 'MSKLKYTGGGYKGALPGIPGRDLSAEEVEKYGGEQALLESGLYEKASGSAKSKTKNKESG' A
#
# COMPACT_ATOMS: atom_id res chain seq x y z
N MET A 1 -7.40 3.63 -14.08
CA MET A 1 -6.10 2.95 -13.93
C MET A 1 -5.69 3.03 -12.48
N SER A 2 -5.39 1.90 -11.85
CA SER A 2 -4.95 1.86 -10.46
C SER A 2 -3.58 2.52 -10.33
N LYS A 3 -3.46 3.48 -9.42
CA LYS A 3 -2.22 4.23 -9.19
C LYS A 3 -1.35 3.49 -8.18
N LEU A 4 -1.99 2.97 -7.14
CA LEU A 4 -1.36 2.19 -6.09
C LEU A 4 -1.94 0.77 -6.04
N LYS A 5 -1.04 -0.19 -5.90
CA LYS A 5 -1.34 -1.62 -5.73
C LYS A 5 -1.29 -1.96 -4.25
N TYR A 6 -2.32 -2.64 -3.74
CA TYR A 6 -2.30 -3.13 -2.37
C TYR A 6 -1.44 -4.37 -2.28
N THR A 7 -0.44 -4.33 -1.40
CA THR A 7 0.51 -5.42 -1.20
C THR A 7 0.10 -6.33 -0.06
N GLY A 8 -0.79 -5.85 0.83
CA GLY A 8 -1.12 -6.54 2.08
C GLY A 8 0.05 -6.67 3.05
N GLY A 9 1.21 -6.07 2.72
CA GLY A 9 2.46 -6.23 3.45
C GLY A 9 2.85 -4.93 4.12
N GLY A 10 2.44 -4.71 5.37
CA GLY A 10 2.85 -3.56 6.16
C GLY A 10 3.13 -3.98 7.59
N TYR A 11 4.16 -3.36 8.20
CA TYR A 11 4.58 -3.61 9.58
C TYR A 11 3.52 -3.23 10.63
N LYS A 12 2.37 -2.70 10.21
CA LYS A 12 1.36 -2.03 11.04
C LYS A 12 -0.08 -2.51 10.86
N GLY A 13 -0.32 -3.59 10.11
CA GLY A 13 -1.68 -4.06 9.80
C GLY A 13 -2.47 -3.07 8.94
N ALA A 14 -3.78 -3.31 8.74
CA ALA A 14 -4.63 -2.50 7.89
C ALA A 14 -4.70 -1.03 8.34
N LEU A 15 -4.66 -0.09 7.39
CA LEU A 15 -4.89 1.33 7.70
C LEU A 15 -6.37 1.58 8.00
N PRO A 16 -6.73 2.11 9.18
CA PRO A 16 -8.11 2.40 9.52
C PRO A 16 -8.69 3.43 8.56
N GLY A 17 -9.78 3.05 7.88
CA GLY A 17 -10.47 3.90 6.91
C GLY A 17 -9.98 3.77 5.46
N ILE A 18 -8.96 2.94 5.19
CA ILE A 18 -8.45 2.72 3.82
C ILE A 18 -8.71 1.26 3.41
N PRO A 19 -9.34 1.02 2.24
CA PRO A 19 -9.68 -0.33 1.84
C PRO A 19 -8.43 -1.09 1.40
N GLY A 20 -8.26 -2.33 1.91
CA GLY A 20 -7.17 -3.24 1.57
C GLY A 20 -7.28 -3.83 0.16
N ARG A 21 -7.33 -2.98 -0.85
CA ARG A 21 -7.42 -3.29 -2.28
C ARG A 21 -6.67 -2.24 -3.09
N ASP A 22 -6.42 -2.51 -4.36
CA ASP A 22 -5.78 -1.55 -5.26
C ASP A 22 -6.58 -0.23 -5.31
N LEU A 23 -5.87 0.90 -5.24
CA LEU A 23 -6.48 2.23 -5.20
C LEU A 23 -6.27 2.97 -6.52
N SER A 24 -7.33 3.63 -6.98
CA SER A 24 -7.26 4.57 -8.10
C SER A 24 -6.68 5.92 -7.66
N ALA A 25 -6.23 6.75 -8.60
CA ALA A 25 -5.65 8.06 -8.27
C ALA A 25 -6.57 8.93 -7.39
N GLU A 26 -7.87 8.93 -7.68
CA GLU A 26 -8.87 9.67 -6.90
C GLU A 26 -9.00 9.15 -5.46
N GLU A 27 -8.97 7.82 -5.28
CA GLU A 27 -8.98 7.19 -3.96
C GLU A 27 -7.68 7.51 -3.20
N VAL A 28 -6.54 7.47 -3.88
CA VAL A 28 -5.24 7.82 -3.31
C VAL A 28 -5.26 9.23 -2.74
N GLU A 29 -5.77 10.21 -3.48
CA GLU A 29 -5.91 11.58 -2.98
C GLU A 29 -6.92 11.68 -1.83
N LYS A 30 -8.04 10.96 -1.92
CA LYS A 30 -9.07 10.94 -0.86
C LYS A 30 -8.57 10.35 0.46
N TYR A 31 -7.69 9.37 0.43
CA TYR A 31 -7.20 8.67 1.62
C TYR A 31 -5.94 9.29 2.24
N GLY A 32 -5.55 10.49 1.82
CA GLY A 32 -4.40 11.22 2.39
C GLY A 32 -3.21 11.36 1.44
N GLY A 33 -3.36 10.93 0.19
CA GLY A 33 -2.37 11.08 -0.86
C GLY A 33 -1.43 9.89 -1.01
N GLU A 34 -0.71 9.91 -2.13
CA GLU A 34 0.17 8.83 -2.54
C GLU A 34 1.30 8.57 -1.54
N GLN A 35 1.87 9.63 -0.96
CA GLN A 35 2.96 9.52 0.01
C GLN A 35 2.52 8.82 1.30
N ALA A 36 1.39 9.21 1.88
CA ALA A 36 0.88 8.60 3.12
C ALA A 36 0.64 7.09 2.96
N LEU A 37 0.10 6.69 1.80
CA LEU A 37 -0.16 5.29 1.48
C LEU A 37 1.14 4.49 1.24
N LEU A 38 2.14 5.09 0.60
CA LEU A 38 3.46 4.47 0.41
C LEU A 38 4.25 4.37 1.72
N GLU A 39 4.20 5.40 2.58
CA GLU A 39 4.86 5.40 3.90
C GLU A 39 4.30 4.33 4.84
N SER A 40 3.05 3.93 4.66
CA SER A 40 2.44 2.86 5.43
C SER A 40 3.01 1.46 5.13
N GLY A 41 3.65 1.31 3.97
CA GLY A 41 4.12 0.03 3.44
C GLY A 41 3.03 -0.87 2.83
N LEU A 42 1.75 -0.58 3.05
CA LEU A 42 0.63 -1.42 2.55
C LEU A 42 0.37 -1.28 1.04
N TYR A 43 0.89 -0.24 0.42
CA TYR A 43 0.64 0.10 -0.97
C TYR A 43 1.96 0.35 -1.71
N GLU A 44 2.01 0.00 -3.00
CA GLU A 44 3.13 0.26 -3.90
C GLU A 44 2.66 0.92 -5.20
N LYS A 45 3.53 1.69 -5.87
CA LYS A 45 3.21 2.26 -7.19
C LYS A 45 3.05 1.17 -8.24
N ALA A 46 1.97 1.24 -9.02
CA ALA A 46 1.64 0.24 -10.05
C ALA A 46 2.52 0.28 -11.32
N SER A 47 3.73 0.86 -11.28
CA SER A 47 4.55 1.09 -12.47
C SER A 47 5.97 0.56 -12.28
N GLY A 48 6.22 -0.68 -12.72
CA GLY A 48 7.52 -1.22 -13.19
C GLY A 48 8.79 -0.99 -12.37
N SER A 49 8.71 -0.40 -11.18
CA SER A 49 9.84 0.15 -10.45
C SER A 49 10.13 -0.73 -9.25
N ALA A 50 11.12 -1.56 -9.46
CA ALA A 50 12.01 -2.18 -8.49
C ALA A 50 11.73 -1.89 -6.98
N LYS A 51 11.32 -2.97 -6.30
CA LYS A 51 11.99 -3.54 -5.12
C LYS A 51 11.87 -2.77 -3.79
N SER A 52 10.94 -3.23 -2.96
CA SER A 52 11.21 -3.40 -1.52
C SER A 52 10.54 -4.67 -0.96
N LYS A 53 11.34 -5.74 -0.88
CA LYS A 53 11.12 -6.88 0.02
C LYS A 53 11.11 -6.42 1.48
N THR A 54 10.21 -6.99 2.27
CA THR A 54 10.49 -7.64 3.58
C THR A 54 9.29 -8.55 3.85
N LYS A 55 9.31 -9.85 3.48
CA LYS A 55 9.98 -11.01 4.10
C LYS A 55 9.73 -11.16 5.61
N ASN A 56 8.71 -11.98 5.92
CA ASN A 56 8.56 -12.93 7.04
C ASN A 56 8.28 -12.40 8.47
N LYS A 57 7.14 -12.84 9.06
CA LYS A 57 7.18 -13.68 10.27
C LYS A 57 5.85 -14.41 10.51
N GLU A 58 5.86 -15.68 10.12
CA GLU A 58 5.25 -16.78 10.87
C GLU A 58 5.72 -16.69 12.33
N SER A 59 4.81 -16.65 13.30
CA SER A 59 5.08 -16.64 14.74
C SER A 59 3.78 -17.11 15.41
N GLY A 60 3.68 -18.21 16.15
CA GLY A 60 4.60 -19.30 16.52
C GLY A 60 3.76 -20.37 17.23
#